data_AF-A0A7S0CCS1-F1
#
_entry.id   AF-A0A7S0CCS1-F1
#
_cell.length_a   1.000
_cell.length_b   1.000
_cell.length_c   1.000
_cell.angle_alpha   90.00
_cell.angle_beta   90.00
_cell.angle_gamma   90.00
#
_symmetry.space_group_name_H-M   'P 1'
#
loop_
_entity.id
_entity.type
_entity.pdbx_description
1 polymer ?
#
loop_
_entity_poly.entity_id
_entity_poly.type
_entity_poly.pdbx_seq_one_letter_code
_entity_poly.pdbx_strand_id
1 'polypeptide(L)'
;VDMTTVDGIERAGKLNLASSGIVDAMFSSHLHDVSNNIFTSNNQGMLFALFRHPIHRVVSWFYFVQDTNWRRKKSDLSDITIEEYFKSGSGENNWMTRFLSHQMTKKLTSDDLNVAKEVLRRKCIVGLLDEMGESMSRFEKVFGWRLNTEEDEECEEKKLQWGWAGKHRHASIDEGSIVWNLIVRKNEFDMKLYEYAKILFVEQGIYFHEKVT
;
A
#
# COMPACT_ATOMS: atom_id res chain seq x y z
N VAL A 1 4.20 13.48 -17.24
CA VAL A 1 4.38 12.07 -17.71
C VAL A 1 3.39 11.22 -16.94
N ASP A 2 2.80 10.22 -17.57
CA ASP A 2 1.86 9.34 -16.89
C ASP A 2 2.62 8.22 -16.16
N MET A 3 2.67 8.27 -14.83
CA MET A 3 3.38 7.26 -14.03
C MET A 3 2.53 6.02 -13.76
N THR A 4 1.30 5.96 -14.28
CA THR A 4 0.38 4.82 -14.11
C THR A 4 0.52 3.76 -15.21
N THR A 5 1.33 4.02 -16.24
CA THR A 5 1.58 3.11 -17.37
C THR A 5 3.07 2.85 -17.55
N VAL A 6 3.42 1.65 -18.04
CA VAL A 6 4.82 1.27 -18.31
C VAL A 6 5.45 2.21 -19.35
N ASP A 7 4.76 2.48 -20.45
CA ASP A 7 5.24 3.41 -21.49
C ASP A 7 5.50 4.82 -20.95
N GLY A 8 4.64 5.30 -20.05
CA GLY A 8 4.80 6.61 -19.43
C GLY A 8 5.98 6.67 -18.45
N ILE A 9 6.25 5.56 -17.73
CA ILE A 9 7.44 5.40 -16.88
C ILE A 9 8.72 5.37 -17.72
N GLU A 10 8.76 4.61 -18.81
CA GLU A 10 9.92 4.60 -19.70
C GLU A 10 10.18 5.98 -20.30
N ARG A 11 9.14 6.68 -20.72
CA ARG A 11 9.24 8.06 -21.21
C ARG A 11 9.78 9.00 -20.13
N ALA A 12 9.35 8.84 -18.88
CA ALA A 12 9.85 9.62 -17.76
C ALA A 12 11.34 9.38 -17.50
N GLY A 13 11.80 8.13 -17.62
CA GLY A 13 13.21 7.77 -17.55
C GLY A 13 14.04 8.45 -18.65
N LYS A 14 13.57 8.40 -19.89
CA LYS A 14 14.20 9.08 -21.05
C LYS A 14 14.30 10.60 -20.90
N LEU A 15 13.40 11.20 -20.10
CA LEU A 15 13.39 12.62 -19.79
C LEU A 15 14.22 12.97 -18.55
N ASN A 16 14.91 12.00 -17.94
CA ASN A 16 15.68 12.19 -16.71
C ASN A 16 14.86 12.80 -15.57
N LEU A 17 13.62 12.34 -15.39
CA LEU A 17 12.68 12.92 -14.42
C LEU A 17 13.26 13.00 -13.01
N ALA A 18 13.95 11.96 -12.53
CA ALA A 18 14.52 11.93 -11.18
C ALA A 18 15.57 13.04 -10.94
N SER A 19 16.33 13.43 -11.96
CA SER A 19 17.36 14.47 -11.85
C SER A 19 16.89 15.84 -12.33
N SER A 20 15.61 15.97 -12.67
CA SER A 20 15.07 17.21 -13.25
C SER A 20 14.87 18.33 -12.23
N GLY A 21 14.78 18.00 -10.93
CA GLY A 21 14.57 18.95 -9.84
C GLY A 21 13.14 19.54 -9.77
N ILE A 22 12.19 19.01 -10.54
CA ILE A 22 10.82 19.54 -10.63
C ILE A 22 9.75 18.62 -10.04
N VAL A 23 10.12 17.45 -9.52
CA VAL A 23 9.18 16.46 -8.97
C VAL A 23 9.59 16.05 -7.56
N ASP A 24 8.70 16.26 -6.60
CA ASP A 24 8.91 15.87 -5.20
C ASP A 24 8.37 14.48 -4.88
N ALA A 25 7.32 14.03 -5.58
CA ALA A 25 6.71 12.72 -5.37
C ALA A 25 6.11 12.13 -6.66
N MET A 26 6.05 10.80 -6.73
CA MET A 26 5.45 10.05 -7.84
C MET A 26 4.60 8.91 -7.30
N PHE A 27 3.47 8.65 -7.95
CA PHE A 27 2.57 7.56 -7.60
C PHE A 27 2.48 6.58 -8.77
N SER A 28 2.70 5.30 -8.49
CA SER A 28 2.64 4.25 -9.51
C SER A 28 2.30 2.89 -8.91
N SER A 29 1.53 2.09 -9.63
CA SER A 29 1.33 0.65 -9.36
C SER A 29 2.48 -0.23 -9.85
N HIS A 30 3.49 0.36 -10.50
CA HIS A 30 4.59 -0.33 -11.18
C HIS A 30 5.93 -0.09 -10.47
N LEU A 31 6.02 -0.48 -9.19
CA LEU A 31 7.19 -0.20 -8.34
C LEU A 31 8.53 -0.58 -9.00
N HIS A 32 8.60 -1.77 -9.59
CA HIS A 32 9.84 -2.28 -10.17
C HIS A 32 10.20 -1.57 -11.48
N ASP A 33 9.21 -1.24 -12.31
CA ASP A 33 9.45 -0.46 -13.52
C ASP A 33 9.93 0.95 -13.18
N VAL A 34 9.34 1.59 -12.16
CA VAL A 34 9.81 2.90 -11.66
C VAL A 34 11.24 2.78 -11.12
N SER A 35 11.52 1.76 -10.31
CA SER A 35 12.86 1.54 -9.75
C SER A 35 13.92 1.35 -10.83
N ASN A 36 13.59 0.67 -11.94
CA ASN A 36 14.54 0.35 -13.00
C ASN A 36 14.73 1.49 -14.01
N ASN A 37 13.72 2.32 -14.23
CA ASN A 37 13.74 3.34 -15.29
C ASN A 37 13.96 4.77 -14.78
N ILE A 38 13.62 5.06 -13.52
CA ILE A 38 13.60 6.44 -13.00
C ILE A 38 14.80 6.74 -12.10
N PHE A 39 15.07 5.86 -11.14
CA PHE A 39 16.09 6.10 -10.13
C PHE A 39 17.45 5.54 -10.54
N THR A 40 18.51 6.19 -10.07
CA THR A 40 19.90 5.77 -10.29
C THR A 40 20.68 5.78 -8.98
N SER A 41 21.95 5.36 -9.00
CA SER A 41 22.82 5.47 -7.82
C SER A 41 23.01 6.92 -7.36
N ASN A 42 22.90 7.90 -8.28
CA ASN A 42 23.10 9.32 -8.01
C ASN A 42 21.80 10.06 -7.71
N ASN A 43 20.66 9.51 -8.10
CA ASN A 43 19.32 10.07 -7.86
C ASN A 43 18.42 8.96 -7.32
N GLN A 44 18.51 8.72 -6.02
CA GLN A 44 17.75 7.68 -5.34
C GLN A 44 16.37 8.18 -4.93
N GLY A 45 15.38 7.31 -5.02
CA GLY A 45 14.05 7.54 -4.44
C GLY A 45 13.92 6.89 -3.06
N MET A 46 13.04 7.43 -2.24
CA MET A 46 12.56 6.81 -1.01
C MET A 46 11.09 6.49 -1.18
N LEU A 47 10.70 5.24 -0.91
CA LEU A 47 9.28 4.87 -0.91
C LEU A 47 8.65 5.40 0.37
N PHE A 48 7.38 5.76 0.29
CA PHE A 48 6.51 5.92 1.46
C PHE A 48 5.19 5.23 1.14
N ALA A 49 4.64 4.51 2.11
CA ALA A 49 3.46 3.70 1.88
C ALA A 49 2.61 3.55 3.14
N LEU A 50 1.28 3.53 2.96
CA LEU A 50 0.32 3.21 4.00
C LEU A 50 -0.05 1.73 3.93
N PHE A 51 0.23 0.99 5.00
CA PHE A 51 -0.13 -0.42 5.13
C PHE A 51 -1.43 -0.56 5.90
N ARG A 52 -2.33 -1.38 5.37
CA ARG A 52 -3.58 -1.78 6.01
C ARG A 52 -3.48 -3.25 6.40
N HIS A 53 -4.09 -3.62 7.51
CA HIS A 53 -4.18 -5.03 7.93
C HIS A 53 -4.65 -5.91 6.74
N PRO A 54 -3.95 -7.01 6.41
CA PRO A 54 -4.21 -7.78 5.19
C PRO A 54 -5.66 -8.24 5.06
N ILE A 55 -6.29 -8.63 6.17
CA ILE A 55 -7.70 -9.05 6.16
C ILE A 55 -8.61 -7.88 5.78
N HIS A 56 -8.47 -6.72 6.43
CA HIS A 56 -9.28 -5.56 6.11
C HIS A 56 -9.08 -5.10 4.66
N ARG A 57 -7.85 -5.20 4.15
CA ARG A 57 -7.52 -4.89 2.76
C ARG A 57 -8.22 -5.85 1.79
N VAL A 58 -8.13 -7.15 2.04
CA VAL A 58 -8.72 -8.20 1.20
C VAL A 58 -10.25 -8.12 1.19
N VAL A 59 -10.87 -7.90 2.36
CA VAL A 59 -12.33 -7.72 2.48
C VAL A 59 -12.78 -6.47 1.72
N SER A 60 -12.08 -5.36 1.93
CA SER A 60 -12.37 -4.11 1.22
C SER A 60 -12.24 -4.26 -0.30
N TRP A 61 -11.26 -5.02 -0.77
CA TRP A 61 -11.07 -5.31 -2.19
C TRP A 61 -12.22 -6.15 -2.77
N PHE A 62 -12.66 -7.19 -2.05
CA PHE A 62 -13.79 -8.01 -2.46
C PHE A 62 -15.05 -7.16 -2.70
N TYR A 63 -15.43 -6.33 -1.72
CA TYR A 63 -16.61 -5.47 -1.84
C TYR A 63 -16.46 -4.37 -2.90
N PHE A 64 -15.26 -3.84 -3.10
CA PHE A 64 -14.97 -2.92 -4.21
C PHE A 64 -15.21 -3.60 -5.57
N VAL A 65 -14.70 -4.81 -5.77
CA VAL A 65 -14.87 -5.57 -7.01
C VAL A 65 -16.34 -5.93 -7.23
N GLN A 66 -17.05 -6.36 -6.19
CA GLN A 66 -18.48 -6.66 -6.26
C GLN A 66 -19.30 -5.43 -6.69
N ASP A 67 -19.14 -4.27 -6.02
CA ASP A 67 -19.84 -3.03 -6.39
C ASP A 67 -19.47 -2.58 -7.82
N THR A 68 -18.19 -2.66 -8.18
CA THR A 68 -17.73 -2.28 -9.51
C THR A 68 -18.33 -3.16 -10.60
N ASN A 69 -18.41 -4.47 -10.38
CA ASN A 69 -19.00 -5.41 -11.34
C ASN A 69 -20.51 -5.23 -11.44
N TRP A 70 -21.18 -4.99 -10.31
CA TRP A 70 -22.60 -4.61 -10.28
C TRP A 70 -22.86 -3.37 -11.14
N ARG A 71 -22.10 -2.28 -10.92
CA ARG A 71 -22.23 -1.04 -11.71
C ARG A 71 -21.95 -1.26 -13.21
N ARG A 72 -21.06 -2.21 -13.55
CA ARG A 72 -20.73 -2.58 -14.93
C ARG A 72 -21.66 -3.64 -15.52
N LYS A 73 -22.70 -4.08 -14.80
CA LYS A 73 -23.65 -5.14 -15.19
C LYS A 73 -22.94 -6.45 -15.59
N LYS A 74 -21.84 -6.80 -14.93
CA LYS A 74 -21.17 -8.10 -15.08
C LYS A 74 -21.67 -9.06 -14.00
N SER A 75 -22.24 -10.20 -14.41
CA SER A 75 -22.99 -11.13 -13.55
C SER A 75 -22.16 -11.95 -12.58
N ASP A 76 -20.89 -12.20 -12.89
CA ASP A 76 -20.19 -13.36 -12.31
C ASP A 76 -19.78 -13.18 -10.84
N LEU A 77 -19.90 -11.96 -10.30
CA LEU A 77 -19.47 -11.62 -8.95
C LEU A 77 -20.51 -10.78 -8.16
N SER A 78 -21.67 -10.46 -8.73
CA SER A 78 -22.68 -9.64 -8.01
C SER A 78 -23.27 -10.36 -6.81
N ASP A 79 -23.50 -11.68 -6.92
CA ASP A 79 -24.32 -12.43 -5.95
C ASP A 79 -23.53 -13.46 -5.13
N ILE A 80 -22.21 -13.55 -5.29
CA ILE A 80 -21.36 -14.46 -4.51
C ILE A 80 -21.08 -13.90 -3.11
N THR A 81 -21.09 -14.74 -2.08
CA THR A 81 -20.64 -14.35 -0.75
C THR A 81 -19.11 -14.34 -0.65
N ILE A 82 -18.56 -13.58 0.29
CA ILE A 82 -17.10 -13.58 0.52
C ILE A 82 -16.59 -14.98 0.92
N GLU A 83 -17.39 -15.76 1.64
CA GLU A 83 -17.03 -17.12 2.02
C GLU A 83 -16.89 -18.03 0.79
N GLU A 84 -17.89 -18.03 -0.10
CA GLU A 84 -17.86 -18.80 -1.36
C GLU A 84 -16.71 -18.34 -2.26
N TYR A 85 -16.47 -17.03 -2.32
CA TYR A 85 -15.36 -16.46 -3.08
C TYR A 85 -14.01 -17.04 -2.62
N PHE A 86 -13.73 -17.10 -1.33
CA PHE A 86 -12.49 -17.71 -0.83
C PHE A 86 -12.48 -19.24 -0.90
N LYS A 87 -13.62 -19.91 -0.66
CA LYS A 87 -13.74 -21.37 -0.79
C LYS A 87 -13.52 -21.85 -2.23
N SER A 88 -13.87 -21.04 -3.23
CA SER A 88 -13.63 -21.35 -4.65
C SER A 88 -12.15 -21.35 -5.04
N GLY A 89 -11.26 -20.94 -4.13
CA GLY A 89 -9.85 -20.71 -4.44
C GLY A 89 -9.57 -19.33 -5.05
N SER A 90 -10.61 -18.53 -5.30
CA SER A 90 -10.47 -17.12 -5.68
C SER A 90 -9.93 -16.26 -4.53
N GLY A 91 -9.82 -14.96 -4.81
CA GLY A 91 -9.33 -13.98 -3.87
C GLY A 91 -7.83 -13.88 -3.84
N GLU A 92 -7.39 -12.85 -3.17
CA GLU A 92 -5.99 -12.48 -3.18
C GLU A 92 -5.14 -13.43 -2.33
N ASN A 93 -3.88 -13.62 -2.74
CA ASN A 93 -2.91 -14.49 -2.09
C ASN A 93 -1.57 -13.75 -1.94
N ASN A 94 -1.30 -13.25 -0.74
CA ASN A 94 -0.03 -12.63 -0.36
C ASN A 94 0.42 -11.52 -1.32
N TRP A 95 -0.51 -10.72 -1.85
CA TRP A 95 -0.20 -9.80 -2.93
C TRP A 95 0.87 -8.79 -2.56
N MET A 96 0.88 -8.28 -1.32
CA MET A 96 1.88 -7.29 -0.91
C MET A 96 3.28 -7.92 -0.88
N THR A 97 3.40 -9.14 -0.33
CA THR A 97 4.66 -9.89 -0.31
C THR A 97 5.14 -10.17 -1.72
N ARG A 98 4.24 -10.62 -2.62
CA ARG A 98 4.56 -10.87 -4.04
C ARG A 98 5.00 -9.60 -4.75
N PHE A 99 4.29 -8.50 -4.51
CA PHE A 99 4.55 -7.21 -5.12
C PHE A 99 5.94 -6.70 -4.73
N LEU A 100 6.26 -6.67 -3.44
CA LEU A 100 7.55 -6.16 -2.96
C LEU A 100 8.73 -7.08 -3.31
N SER A 101 8.52 -8.40 -3.31
CA SER A 101 9.57 -9.37 -3.67
C SER A 101 9.73 -9.60 -5.18
N HIS A 102 8.86 -9.00 -6.01
CA HIS A 102 8.78 -9.24 -7.45
C HIS A 102 8.46 -10.70 -7.84
N GLN A 103 7.60 -11.38 -7.08
CA GLN A 103 7.28 -12.81 -7.24
C GLN A 103 5.78 -13.05 -7.45
N MET A 104 5.25 -12.54 -8.57
CA MET A 104 3.81 -12.55 -8.82
C MET A 104 3.21 -13.94 -9.08
N THR A 105 3.95 -14.85 -9.72
CA THR A 105 3.40 -16.11 -10.26
C THR A 105 3.82 -17.37 -9.53
N LYS A 106 5.03 -17.39 -8.94
CA LYS A 106 5.57 -18.60 -8.29
C LYS A 106 4.95 -18.87 -6.92
N LYS A 107 5.17 -20.05 -6.37
CA LYS A 107 4.88 -20.32 -4.95
C LYS A 107 5.86 -19.52 -4.09
N LEU A 108 5.34 -18.77 -3.11
CA LEU A 108 6.18 -18.01 -2.18
C LEU A 108 6.88 -18.91 -1.18
N THR A 109 8.05 -18.46 -0.76
CA THR A 109 8.90 -19.05 0.27
C THR A 109 9.23 -18.03 1.35
N SER A 110 9.86 -18.48 2.43
CA SER A 110 10.34 -17.58 3.49
C SER A 110 11.40 -16.58 2.99
N ASP A 111 12.18 -16.94 1.96
CA ASP A 111 13.16 -16.04 1.36
C ASP A 111 12.48 -14.87 0.65
N ASP A 112 11.36 -15.12 -0.03
CA ASP A 112 10.58 -14.06 -0.69
C ASP A 112 9.98 -13.09 0.35
N LEU A 113 9.51 -13.62 1.50
CA LEU A 113 9.10 -12.78 2.62
C LEU A 113 10.26 -11.93 3.14
N ASN A 114 11.46 -12.51 3.28
CA ASN A 114 12.64 -11.77 3.74
C ASN A 114 13.05 -10.67 2.77
N VAL A 115 12.96 -10.91 1.45
CA VAL A 115 13.16 -9.86 0.44
C VAL A 115 12.15 -8.73 0.62
N ALA A 116 10.86 -9.05 0.77
CA ALA A 116 9.83 -8.03 0.99
C ALA A 116 10.08 -7.22 2.27
N LYS A 117 10.48 -7.87 3.37
CA LYS A 117 10.88 -7.21 4.62
C LYS A 117 12.09 -6.29 4.43
N GLU A 118 13.09 -6.71 3.67
CA GLU A 118 14.27 -5.89 3.37
C GLU A 118 13.93 -4.66 2.53
N VAL A 119 12.99 -4.77 1.59
CA VAL A 119 12.46 -3.61 0.85
C VAL A 119 11.84 -2.61 1.84
N LEU A 120 10.97 -3.07 2.74
CA LEU A 120 10.37 -2.19 3.75
C LEU A 120 11.43 -1.54 4.65
N ARG A 121 12.33 -2.34 5.20
CA ARG A 121 13.34 -1.89 6.17
C ARG A 121 14.30 -0.84 5.58
N ARG A 122 14.69 -1.01 4.31
CA ARG A 122 15.79 -0.22 3.73
C ARG A 122 15.33 0.88 2.78
N LYS A 123 14.11 0.78 2.24
CA LYS A 123 13.67 1.61 1.10
C LYS A 123 12.34 2.31 1.35
N CYS A 124 11.70 2.11 2.51
CA CYS A 124 10.35 2.62 2.75
C CYS A 124 10.23 3.35 4.10
N ILE A 125 9.61 4.53 4.08
CA ILE A 125 8.97 5.12 5.25
C ILE A 125 7.60 4.47 5.39
N VAL A 126 7.44 3.69 6.44
CA VAL A 126 6.26 2.88 6.69
C VAL A 126 5.22 3.75 7.41
N GLY A 127 4.02 3.81 6.87
CA GLY A 127 2.83 4.31 7.54
C GLY A 127 1.79 3.21 7.73
N LEU A 128 0.88 3.37 8.68
CA LEU A 128 -0.22 2.45 8.93
C LEU A 128 -1.53 3.19 8.68
N LEU A 129 -2.47 2.56 7.97
CA LEU A 129 -3.77 3.18 7.68
C LEU A 129 -4.59 3.41 8.95
N ASP A 130 -4.45 2.56 9.97
CA ASP A 130 -5.13 2.73 11.25
C ASP A 130 -4.52 3.87 12.09
N GLU A 131 -3.30 4.30 11.76
CA GLU A 131 -2.57 5.43 12.36
C GLU A 131 -2.33 6.52 11.30
N MET A 132 -3.35 6.84 10.50
CA MET A 132 -3.19 7.66 9.30
C MET A 132 -2.66 9.07 9.58
N GLY A 133 -3.13 9.72 10.66
CA GLY A 133 -2.67 11.05 11.06
C GLY A 133 -1.18 11.05 11.41
N GLU A 134 -0.73 10.12 12.24
CA GLU A 134 0.69 9.97 12.58
C GLU A 134 1.53 9.60 11.35
N SER A 135 0.99 8.75 10.47
CA SER A 135 1.66 8.37 9.22
C SER A 135 1.88 9.57 8.29
N MET A 136 0.86 10.42 8.11
CA MET A 136 0.97 11.63 7.30
C MET A 136 1.94 12.62 7.92
N SER A 137 1.85 12.88 9.23
CA SER A 137 2.80 13.75 9.94
C SER A 137 4.26 13.32 9.73
N ARG A 138 4.53 12.01 9.71
CA ARG A 138 5.87 11.48 9.43
C ARG A 138 6.30 11.70 7.99
N PHE A 139 5.42 11.47 7.02
CA PHE A 139 5.74 11.71 5.62
C PHE A 139 6.06 13.19 5.39
N GLU A 140 5.27 14.10 5.93
CA GLU A 140 5.52 15.54 5.85
C GLU A 140 6.88 15.93 6.43
N LYS A 141 7.21 15.42 7.63
CA LYS A 141 8.51 15.66 8.26
C LYS A 141 9.69 15.11 7.44
N VAL A 142 9.57 13.90 6.88
CA VAL A 142 10.65 13.28 6.09
C VAL A 142 10.89 14.02 4.78
N PHE A 143 9.81 14.36 4.07
CA PHE A 143 9.90 14.94 2.73
C PHE A 143 9.87 16.47 2.73
N GLY A 144 9.73 17.09 3.90
CA GLY A 144 9.68 18.54 4.05
C GLY A 144 8.42 19.17 3.44
N TRP A 145 7.33 18.41 3.35
CA TRP A 145 6.05 18.96 2.90
C TRP A 145 5.50 19.90 3.96
N ARG A 146 4.99 21.06 3.53
CA ARG A 146 4.48 22.10 4.42
C ARG A 146 3.10 22.51 3.97
N LEU A 147 2.17 22.51 4.91
CA LEU A 147 0.91 23.22 4.82
C LEU A 147 1.21 24.69 5.11
N ASN A 148 0.86 25.59 4.21
CA ASN A 148 1.27 27.00 4.31
C ASN A 148 0.11 27.91 4.70
N THR A 149 -1.11 27.38 4.73
CA THR A 149 -2.33 28.13 4.99
C THR A 149 -3.25 27.35 5.94
N GLU A 150 -4.09 28.08 6.68
CA GLU A 150 -5.14 27.47 7.50
C GLU A 150 -6.11 26.61 6.65
N GLU A 151 -6.32 26.99 5.38
CA GLU A 151 -7.13 26.22 4.44
C GLU A 151 -6.47 24.86 4.08
N ASP A 152 -5.14 24.82 3.99
CA ASP A 152 -4.38 23.57 3.77
C ASP A 152 -4.53 22.63 4.98
N GLU A 153 -4.42 23.16 6.20
CA GLU A 153 -4.58 22.40 7.45
C GLU A 153 -6.01 21.87 7.61
N GLU A 154 -7.02 22.71 7.35
CA GLU A 154 -8.43 22.28 7.42
C GLU A 154 -8.75 21.24 6.33
N CYS A 155 -8.16 21.37 5.14
CA CYS A 155 -8.28 20.39 4.07
C CYS A 155 -7.67 19.05 4.48
N GLU A 156 -6.45 19.06 5.03
CA GLU A 156 -5.77 17.86 5.51
C GLU A 156 -6.61 17.17 6.59
N GLU A 157 -7.05 17.91 7.60
CA GLU A 157 -7.87 17.38 8.69
C GLU A 157 -9.16 16.75 8.15
N LYS A 158 -9.85 17.40 7.22
CA LYS A 158 -11.04 16.84 6.55
C LYS A 158 -10.72 15.53 5.83
N LYS A 159 -9.60 15.45 5.11
CA LYS A 159 -9.21 14.22 4.38
C LYS A 159 -8.78 13.11 5.32
N LEU A 160 -8.16 13.45 6.44
CA LEU A 160 -7.70 12.52 7.46
C LEU A 160 -8.85 11.97 8.31
N GLN A 161 -9.76 12.84 8.75
CA GLN A 161 -10.78 12.49 9.75
C GLN A 161 -12.15 12.19 9.16
N TRP A 162 -12.57 12.85 8.07
CA TRP A 162 -13.97 12.73 7.59
C TRP A 162 -14.23 11.47 6.76
N GLY A 163 -13.25 10.58 6.69
CA GLY A 163 -13.34 9.29 6.02
C GLY A 163 -13.09 9.40 4.51
N TRP A 164 -12.39 8.40 3.98
CA TRP A 164 -12.09 8.30 2.56
C TRP A 164 -13.36 8.16 1.71
N ALA A 165 -13.47 9.00 0.67
CA ALA A 165 -14.44 8.87 -0.43
C ALA A 165 -14.12 7.60 -1.25
N GLY A 166 -14.47 6.44 -0.71
CA GLY A 166 -14.05 5.13 -1.22
C GLY A 166 -14.05 4.02 -0.17
N LYS A 167 -14.30 4.35 1.11
CA LYS A 167 -14.57 3.34 2.14
C LYS A 167 -15.92 2.69 1.83
N HIS A 168 -15.90 1.61 1.05
CA HIS A 168 -17.07 0.76 0.87
C HIS A 168 -17.50 0.26 2.24
N ARG A 169 -18.72 0.62 2.65
CA ARG A 169 -19.29 0.11 3.90
C ARG A 169 -19.50 -1.38 3.74
N HIS A 170 -18.78 -2.15 4.53
CA HIS A 170 -18.95 -3.59 4.61
C HIS A 170 -18.87 -4.01 6.07
N ALA A 171 -19.51 -5.15 6.39
CA ALA A 171 -19.38 -5.74 7.71
C ALA A 171 -17.90 -6.05 7.99
N SER A 172 -17.48 -5.88 9.25
CA SER A 172 -16.25 -6.49 9.73
C SER A 172 -16.40 -8.00 9.71
N ILE A 173 -15.30 -8.70 9.47
CA ILE A 173 -15.26 -10.15 9.63
C ILE A 173 -14.78 -10.43 11.05
N ASP A 174 -15.55 -11.23 11.78
CA ASP A 174 -15.18 -11.62 13.13
C ASP A 174 -13.92 -12.48 13.13
N GLU A 175 -12.99 -12.13 14.02
CA GLU A 175 -11.77 -12.89 14.22
C GLU A 175 -12.08 -14.33 14.62
N GLY A 176 -11.36 -15.28 14.02
CA GLY A 176 -11.57 -16.71 14.25
C GLY A 176 -12.75 -17.33 13.49
N SER A 177 -13.58 -16.55 12.80
CA SER A 177 -14.62 -17.07 11.90
C SER A 177 -14.04 -17.92 10.76
N ILE A 178 -14.89 -18.71 10.09
CA ILE A 178 -14.49 -19.55 8.95
C ILE A 178 -13.82 -18.68 7.86
N VAL A 179 -14.44 -17.55 7.51
CA VAL A 179 -13.92 -16.64 6.48
C VAL A 179 -12.60 -16.01 6.92
N TRP A 180 -12.49 -15.57 8.18
CA TRP A 180 -11.23 -15.04 8.73
C TRP A 180 -10.09 -16.04 8.55
N ASN A 181 -10.30 -17.29 8.97
CA ASN A 181 -9.28 -18.33 8.89
C ASN A 181 -8.92 -18.68 7.45
N LEU A 182 -9.87 -18.65 6.51
CA LEU A 182 -9.59 -18.83 5.08
C LEU A 182 -8.69 -17.71 4.54
N ILE A 183 -9.00 -16.45 4.86
CA ILE A 183 -8.20 -15.29 4.42
C ILE A 183 -6.81 -15.33 5.03
N VAL A 184 -6.68 -15.60 6.34
CA VAL A 184 -5.39 -15.71 7.04
C VAL A 184 -4.51 -16.77 6.41
N ARG A 185 -5.05 -17.99 6.19
CA ARG A 185 -4.27 -19.08 5.57
C ARG A 185 -3.80 -18.72 4.17
N LYS A 186 -4.65 -18.06 3.38
CA LYS A 186 -4.30 -17.66 2.00
C LYS A 186 -3.31 -16.50 1.95
N ASN A 187 -3.23 -15.69 3.02
CA ASN A 187 -2.42 -14.48 3.11
C ASN A 187 -1.36 -14.55 4.24
N GLU A 188 -0.87 -15.75 4.56
CA GLU A 188 0.03 -15.97 5.70
C GLU A 188 1.31 -15.11 5.68
N PHE A 189 1.86 -14.83 4.50
CA PHE A 189 3.07 -14.02 4.35
C PHE A 189 2.74 -12.54 4.45
N ASP A 190 1.62 -12.09 3.90
CA ASP A 190 1.15 -10.72 4.10
C ASP A 190 0.85 -10.44 5.58
N MET A 191 0.31 -11.41 6.32
CA MET A 191 0.14 -11.30 7.78
C MET A 191 1.49 -11.09 8.47
N LYS A 192 2.48 -11.93 8.20
CA LYS A 192 3.85 -11.80 8.76
C LYS A 192 4.55 -10.51 8.34
N LEU A 193 4.32 -10.05 7.11
CA LEU A 193 4.87 -8.82 6.59
C LEU A 193 4.24 -7.60 7.26
N TYR A 194 2.93 -7.62 7.48
CA TYR A 194 2.22 -6.54 8.17
C TYR A 194 2.64 -6.43 9.65
N GLU A 195 2.81 -7.55 10.35
CA GLU A 195 3.40 -7.55 11.70
C GLU A 195 4.78 -6.89 11.72
N TYR A 196 5.61 -7.19 10.71
CA TYR A 196 6.90 -6.56 10.57
C TYR A 196 6.81 -5.06 10.22
N ALA A 197 5.84 -4.66 9.39
CA ALA A 197 5.58 -3.25 9.11
C ALA A 197 5.19 -2.47 10.38
N LYS A 198 4.42 -3.06 11.30
CA LYS A 198 4.13 -2.44 12.61
C LYS A 198 5.39 -2.23 13.45
N ILE A 199 6.31 -3.20 13.46
CA ILE A 199 7.60 -3.06 14.15
C ILE A 199 8.39 -1.89 13.56
N LEU A 200 8.53 -1.86 12.22
CA LEU A 200 9.22 -0.75 11.53
C LEU A 200 8.53 0.59 11.78
N PHE A 201 7.21 0.64 11.83
CA PHE A 201 6.47 1.86 12.16
C PHE A 201 6.86 2.37 13.55
N VAL A 202 6.95 1.51 14.57
CA VAL A 202 7.40 1.92 15.91
C VAL A 202 8.86 2.36 15.88
N GLU A 203 9.76 1.57 15.29
CA GLU A 203 11.19 1.88 15.21
C GLU A 203 11.47 3.19 14.48
N GLN A 204 10.82 3.43 13.34
CA GLN A 204 10.93 4.68 12.58
C GLN A 204 10.42 5.88 13.41
N GLY A 205 9.35 5.68 14.19
CA GLY A 205 8.78 6.69 15.08
C GLY A 205 9.77 7.25 16.10
N ILE A 206 10.63 6.40 16.67
CA ILE A 206 11.64 6.80 17.68
C ILE A 206 12.54 7.91 17.12
N TYR A 207 13.03 7.76 15.88
CA TYR A 207 13.90 8.75 15.25
C TYR A 207 13.23 10.12 15.02
N PHE A 208 11.89 10.18 14.97
CA PHE A 208 11.15 11.42 14.82
C PHE A 208 10.84 12.10 16.16
N HIS A 209 10.86 11.36 17.27
CA HIS A 209 10.64 11.92 18.61
C HIS A 209 11.97 12.32 19.27
N GLU A 210 13.07 11.62 18.99
CA GLU A 210 14.40 11.96 19.52
C GLU A 210 15.05 13.18 18.87
N LYS A 211 14.59 13.60 17.67
CA LYS A 211 15.07 14.84 17.01
C LYS A 211 14.42 16.13 17.53
N VAL A 212 13.67 16.06 18.62
CA VAL A 212 13.21 17.24 19.37
C VAL A 212 14.19 17.46 20.54
N THR A 213 15.43 17.87 20.25
CA THR A 213 16.32 18.52 21.22
C THR A 213 17.32 19.42 20.51
#